data_AF-R4S1J0-F1
#
_entry.id   AF-R4S1J0-F1
#
_cell.length_a   1.000
_cell.length_b   1.000
_cell.length_c   1.000
_cell.angle_alpha   90.00
_cell.angle_beta   90.00
_cell.angle_gamma   90.00
#
_symmetry.space_group_name_H-M   'P 1'
#
loop_
_entity.id
_entity.type
_entity.pdbx_description
1 polymer ?
#
loop_
_entity_poly.entity_id
_entity_poly.type
_entity_poly.pdbx_seq_one_letter_code
_entity_poly.pdbx_strand_id
1 'polypeptide(L)' 'MNCKKNKTTYYNIDGKTIYAIHEHDPDTLNFIKTTWFHKDGKTIDFITEYDPITEEPIKETHYNSDGTIKEEKTF' A
#
# COMPACT_ATOMS: atom_id res chain seq x y z
N MET A 1 0.83 26.88 -6.01
CA MET A 1 1.34 25.52 -6.28
C MET A 1 0.68 24.57 -5.28
N ASN A 2 -0.40 23.90 -5.66
CA ASN A 2 -1.08 22.94 -4.78
C ASN A 2 -0.27 21.65 -4.75
N CYS A 3 0.59 21.50 -3.74
CA CYS A 3 1.28 20.24 -3.50
C CYS A 3 0.29 19.28 -2.81
N LYS A 4 -0.62 18.67 -3.58
CA LYS A 4 -1.57 17.69 -3.04
C LYS A 4 -0.78 16.42 -2.78
N LYS A 5 -0.45 16.17 -1.50
CA LYS A 5 0.22 14.94 -1.08
C LYS A 5 -0.75 13.79 -1.31
N ASN A 6 -0.44 12.94 -2.28
CA ASN A 6 -1.23 11.76 -2.64
C ASN A 6 -0.70 10.49 -1.99
N LYS A 7 0.23 10.60 -1.02
CA LYS A 7 0.80 9.47 -0.30
C LYS A 7 0.84 9.74 1.20
N THR A 8 0.48 8.73 1.96
CA THR A 8 0.56 8.69 3.43
C THR A 8 1.46 7.53 3.84
N THR A 9 2.48 7.80 4.65
CA THR A 9 3.40 6.77 5.16
C THR A 9 3.08 6.49 6.62
N TYR A 10 2.83 5.22 6.92
CA TYR A 10 2.62 4.71 8.27
C TYR A 10 3.89 4.03 8.76
N TYR A 11 4.24 4.29 10.01
CA TYR A 11 5.41 3.71 10.67
C TYR A 11 4.96 2.69 11.72
N ASN A 12 5.81 1.71 11.97
CA ASN A 12 5.68 0.80 13.10
C ASN A 12 5.76 1.58 14.43
N ILE A 13 5.47 0.90 15.54
CA ILE A 13 5.48 1.50 16.88
C ILE A 13 6.85 2.09 17.28
N ASP A 14 7.93 1.64 16.64
CA ASP A 14 9.28 2.20 16.80
C ASP A 14 9.45 3.61 16.20
N GLY A 15 8.47 4.08 15.40
CA GLY A 15 8.45 5.38 14.75
C GLY A 15 9.51 5.56 13.65
N LYS A 16 10.21 4.49 13.26
CA LYS A 16 11.33 4.54 12.30
C LYS A 16 11.07 3.65 11.09
N THR A 17 10.52 2.48 11.33
CA THR A 17 10.43 1.42 10.33
C THR A 17 9.09 1.52 9.64
N ILE A 18 9.06 1.64 8.31
CA ILE A 18 7.80 1.80 7.56
C ILE A 18 6.95 0.55 7.72
N TYR A 19 5.67 0.73 7.99
CA TYR A 19 4.67 -0.32 8.09
C TYR A 19 3.84 -0.42 6.81
N ALA A 20 3.39 0.73 6.29
CA ALA A 20 2.61 0.80 5.07
C ALA A 20 2.77 2.15 4.37
N ILE A 21 2.55 2.17 3.06
CA ILE A 21 2.38 3.39 2.27
C ILE A 21 1.03 3.31 1.58
N HIS A 22 0.15 4.26 1.87
CA HIS A 22 -1.13 4.43 1.20
C HIS A 22 -0.97 5.46 0.09
N GLU A 23 -1.48 5.14 -1.09
CA GLU A 23 -1.62 6.05 -2.21
C GLU A 23 -3.10 6.41 -2.40
N HIS A 24 -3.33 7.68 -2.67
CA HIS A 24 -4.65 8.26 -2.82
C HIS A 24 -4.83 8.81 -4.22
N ASP A 25 -6.04 8.72 -4.75
CA ASP A 25 -6.42 9.42 -5.96
C ASP A 25 -6.26 10.94 -5.75
N PRO A 26 -5.58 11.65 -6.65
CA PRO A 26 -5.24 13.06 -6.44
C PRO A 26 -6.45 13.97 -6.49
N ASP A 27 -7.59 13.56 -7.04
CA ASP A 27 -8.77 14.41 -7.16
C ASP A 27 -9.74 14.17 -5.99
N THR A 28 -10.09 12.90 -5.77
CA THR A 28 -11.05 12.44 -4.76
C THR A 28 -10.45 12.21 -3.38
N LEU A 29 -9.14 11.98 -3.29
CA LEU A 29 -8.41 11.52 -2.09
C LEU A 29 -8.76 10.10 -1.63
N ASN A 30 -9.53 9.36 -2.43
CA ASN A 30 -9.91 7.97 -2.12
C ASN A 30 -8.70 7.04 -2.21
N PHE A 31 -8.73 5.92 -1.48
CA PHE A 31 -7.65 4.92 -1.53
C PHE A 31 -7.61 4.24 -2.90
N ILE A 32 -6.40 4.14 -3.47
CA ILE A 32 -6.18 3.42 -4.73
C ILE A 32 -5.22 2.23 -4.55
N LYS A 33 -4.27 2.35 -3.60
CA LYS A 33 -3.23 1.36 -3.40
C LYS A 33 -2.65 1.45 -2.01
N THR A 34 -2.35 0.30 -1.42
CA THR A 34 -1.53 0.21 -0.22
C THR A 34 -0.40 -0.78 -0.44
N THR A 35 0.82 -0.35 -0.15
CA THR A 35 2.00 -1.23 -0.06
C THR A 35 2.27 -1.53 1.40
N TRP A 36 2.23 -2.80 1.78
CA TRP A 36 2.52 -3.28 3.13
C TRP A 36 3.94 -3.84 3.19
N PHE A 37 4.65 -3.52 4.27
CA PHE A 37 6.03 -3.95 4.47
C PHE A 37 6.13 -4.96 5.61
N HIS A 38 7.09 -5.87 5.49
CA HIS A 38 7.50 -6.70 6.61
C HIS A 38 8.07 -5.84 7.74
N LYS A 39 8.31 -6.46 8.91
CA LYS A 39 8.84 -5.77 10.11
C LYS A 39 10.19 -5.09 9.91
N ASP A 40 10.94 -5.42 8.86
CA ASP A 40 12.18 -4.73 8.50
C ASP A 40 11.95 -3.35 7.84
N GLY A 41 10.70 -3.05 7.46
CA GLY A 41 10.24 -1.83 6.80
C GLY A 41 10.85 -1.55 5.44
N LYS A 42 11.40 -2.59 4.80
CA LYS A 42 12.08 -2.52 3.51
C LYS A 42 11.53 -3.53 2.53
N THR A 43 11.27 -4.74 2.99
CA THR A 43 10.78 -5.83 2.16
C THR A 43 9.26 -5.71 2.07
N ILE A 44 8.73 -5.71 0.85
CA ILE A 44 7.28 -5.68 0.61
C ILE A 44 6.71 -7.05 0.98
N ASP A 45 5.64 -7.06 1.76
CA ASP A 45 4.89 -8.26 2.11
C ASP A 45 3.82 -8.52 1.05
N PHE A 46 2.92 -7.54 0.89
CA PHE A 46 1.88 -7.56 -0.14
C PHE A 46 1.44 -6.16 -0.53
N ILE A 47 0.77 -6.06 -1.67
CA ILE A 47 0.13 -4.84 -2.16
C ILE A 47 -1.36 -5.10 -2.28
N THR A 48 -2.18 -4.17 -1.79
CA THR A 48 -3.63 -4.15 -2.00
C THR A 48 -3.99 -3.03 -2.98
N GLU A 49 -4.80 -3.34 -3.98
CA GLU A 49 -5.41 -2.37 -4.90
C GLU A 49 -6.90 -2.24 -4.58
N TYR A 50 -7.41 -1.02 -4.64
CA TYR A 50 -8.76 -0.68 -4.20
C TYR A 50 -9.59 -0.12 -5.37
N ASP A 51 -10.90 -0.36 -5.33
CA ASP A 51 -11.83 0.36 -6.19
C ASP A 51 -11.86 1.84 -5.76
N PRO A 52 -11.60 2.80 -6.66
CA PRO A 52 -11.50 4.21 -6.30
C PRO A 52 -12.84 4.86 -5.94
N ILE A 53 -13.97 4.18 -6.13
CA ILE A 53 -15.32 4.67 -5.82
C ILE A 53 -15.80 4.08 -4.50
N THR A 54 -15.64 2.77 -4.29
CA THR A 54 -16.14 2.08 -3.09
C THR A 54 -15.09 1.97 -1.97
N GLU A 55 -13.81 2.18 -2.27
CA GLU A 55 -12.66 1.92 -1.39
C GLU A 55 -12.54 0.46 -0.92
N GLU A 56 -13.23 -0.46 -1.59
CA GLU A 56 -13.13 -1.89 -1.29
C GLU A 56 -11.90 -2.50 -2.00
N PRO A 57 -11.20 -3.47 -1.38
CA PRO A 57 -10.13 -4.20 -2.03
C PRO A 57 -10.63 -4.94 -3.27
N ILE A 58 -9.97 -4.75 -4.40
CA ILE A 58 -10.26 -5.47 -5.66
C ILE A 58 -9.19 -6.51 -5.98
N LYS A 59 -7.96 -6.31 -5.48
CA LYS A 59 -6.85 -7.22 -5.71
C LYS A 59 -5.81 -7.14 -4.59
N GLU A 60 -5.21 -8.28 -4.29
CA GLU A 60 -3.97 -8.38 -3.51
C GLU A 60 -2.90 -9.13 -4.31
N THR A 61 -1.67 -8.65 -4.23
CA THR A 61 -0.48 -9.35 -4.74
C THR A 61 0.49 -9.54 -3.58
N HIS A 62 0.76 -10.79 -3.21
CA HIS A 62 1.67 -11.20 -2.15
C HIS A 62 3.04 -11.52 -2.73
N TYR A 63 4.11 -11.14 -2.04
CA TYR A 63 5.48 -11.28 -2.51
C TYR A 63 6.27 -12.25 -1.62
N ASN A 64 7.25 -12.93 -2.21
CA ASN A 64 8.31 -13.61 -1.49
C ASN A 64 9.37 -12.58 -1.05
N SER A 65 10.23 -12.95 -0.10
CA SER A 65 11.30 -12.06 0.39
C SER A 65 12.33 -11.69 -0.68
N ASP A 66 12.41 -12.40 -1.81
CA ASP A 66 13.25 -12.05 -2.96
C ASP A 66 12.58 -11.07 -3.94
N GLY A 67 11.33 -10.66 -3.65
CA GLY A 67 10.54 -9.75 -4.48
C GLY A 67 9.76 -10.43 -5.61
N THR A 68 9.85 -11.75 -5.76
CA THR A 68 9.00 -12.48 -6.71
C THR A 68 7.55 -12.57 -6.23
N ILE A 69 6.60 -12.61 -7.15
CA ILE A 69 5.19 -12.77 -6.81
C ILE A 69 4.98 -14.18 -6.27
N LYS A 70 4.42 -14.26 -5.06
CA LYS A 70 4.03 -15.51 -4.40
C LYS A 70 2.62 -15.92 -4.77
N GLU A 71 1.68 -14.97 -4.71
CA GLU A 71 0.26 -15.20 -4.95
C GLU A 71 -0.43 -13.92 -5.40
N GLU A 72 -1.46 -14.06 -6.24
CA GLU A 72 -2.39 -12.98 -6.55
C GLU A 72 -3.81 -13.44 -6.24
N LYS A 73 -4.56 -12.55 -5.59
CA LYS A 73 -5.97 -12.78 -5.23
C LYS A 73 -6.81 -11.61 -5.73
N THR A 74 -7.89 -11.91 -6.42
CA THR A 74 -8.90 -10.94 -6.85
C THR A 74 -10.18 -11.18 -6.06
N PHE A 75 -10.92 -10.11 -5.75
CA PHE A 75 -12.15 -10.15 -4.95
C PHE A 75 -13.40 -9.92 -5.80
#